data_AF-A0A9D9XDY5-F1
#
_entry.id   AF-A0A9D9XDY5-F1
#
_cell.length_a   1.000
_cell.length_b   1.000
_cell.length_c   1.000
_cell.angle_alpha   90.00
_cell.angle_beta   90.00
_cell.angle_gamma   90.00
#
_symmetry.space_group_name_H-M   'P 1'
#
loop_
_entity.id
_entity.type
_entity.pdbx_description
1 polymer ?
#
loop_
_entity_poly.entity_id
_entity_poly.type
_entity_poly.pdbx_seq_one_letter_code
_entity_poly.pdbx_strand_id
1 'polypeptide(L)'
;MKKILYLILCAFALLTSCRKEQPSMNENNNCDCAKEVSADFVIEEMTHYNLNTEMRTETDTAYNSRNIRFVPFEKNAEYKWYIGSEILSDSVIVRYFSDAFAGQNIPITLVVKKPPNTICFPNDDGVDTITKYVYIHPWNGSFMQLPITPTLMEGTFRVAKNSGGDSTDITIDYYYIHSQTFGHGVKIINLNGTNDTINSYEYPYTRNYREFRMLFLLNGSFKYKINREAEFKFYDETVTPNKYYHLKGRKL
;
A
#
# COMPACT_ATOMS: atom_id res chain seq x y z
N MET A 1 -7.49 37.93 -66.97
CA MET A 1 -6.80 38.71 -65.92
C MET A 1 -7.39 38.53 -64.52
N LYS A 2 -8.73 38.55 -64.31
CA LYS A 2 -9.35 38.35 -62.98
C LYS A 2 -9.01 37.01 -62.29
N LYS A 3 -8.86 35.91 -63.05
CA LYS A 3 -8.54 34.57 -62.49
C LYS A 3 -7.12 34.45 -61.92
N ILE A 4 -6.15 35.23 -62.43
CA ILE A 4 -4.76 35.22 -61.94
C ILE A 4 -4.66 36.00 -60.61
N LEU A 5 -5.48 37.04 -60.44
CA LEU A 5 -5.54 37.84 -59.21
C LEU A 5 -6.03 37.02 -58.00
N TYR A 6 -7.01 36.13 -58.18
CA TYR A 6 -7.51 35.26 -57.10
C TYR A 6 -6.51 34.21 -56.64
N LEU A 7 -5.66 33.71 -57.55
CA LEU A 7 -4.66 32.70 -57.24
C LEU A 7 -3.50 33.29 -56.42
N ILE A 8 -3.11 34.54 -56.72
CA ILE A 8 -2.10 35.28 -55.95
C ILE A 8 -2.63 35.65 -54.56
N LEU A 9 -3.92 36.01 -54.44
CA LEU A 9 -4.53 36.35 -53.15
C LEU A 9 -4.65 35.13 -52.21
N CYS A 10 -4.94 33.94 -52.73
CA CYS A 10 -4.97 32.71 -51.93
C CYS A 10 -3.58 32.23 -51.49
N ALA A 11 -2.56 32.43 -52.33
CA ALA A 11 -1.18 32.08 -51.98
C ALA A 11 -0.62 32.97 -50.86
N PHE A 12 -1.02 34.26 -50.82
CA PHE A 12 -0.59 35.18 -49.76
C PHE A 12 -1.25 34.89 -48.40
N ALA A 13 -2.50 34.42 -48.39
CA ALA A 13 -3.22 34.05 -47.16
C ALA A 13 -2.66 32.78 -46.49
N LEU A 14 -2.01 31.90 -47.25
CA LEU A 14 -1.34 30.71 -46.70
C LEU A 14 0.04 31.01 -46.10
N LEU A 15 0.69 32.10 -46.53
CA LEU A 15 2.02 32.50 -46.02
C LEU A 15 1.94 33.35 -44.74
N THR A 16 0.77 33.87 -44.37
CA THR A 16 0.56 34.63 -43.12
C THR A 16 -0.02 33.80 -41.98
N SER A 17 -0.46 32.56 -42.25
CA SER A 17 -1.02 31.64 -41.24
C SER A 17 0.03 30.64 -40.72
N CYS A 18 1.14 31.14 -40.18
CA CYS A 18 1.94 30.49 -39.13
C CYS A 18 3.21 31.31 -38.84
N ARG A 19 3.04 32.39 -38.09
CA ARG A 19 4.03 32.70 -37.04
C ARG A 19 3.33 32.47 -35.72
N LYS A 20 3.41 31.23 -35.25
CA LYS A 20 3.26 30.95 -33.82
C LYS A 20 4.43 31.69 -33.19
N GLU A 21 4.18 32.79 -32.48
CA GLU A 21 5.17 33.39 -31.60
C GLU A 21 5.64 32.25 -30.69
N GLN A 22 6.86 31.77 -30.91
CA GLN A 22 7.50 30.91 -29.95
C GLN A 22 7.74 31.77 -28.72
N PRO A 23 7.16 31.43 -27.56
CA PRO A 23 7.52 32.12 -26.32
C PRO A 23 9.04 32.01 -26.20
N SER A 24 9.72 33.14 -26.07
CA SER A 24 11.14 33.14 -25.76
C SER A 24 11.34 32.29 -24.51
N MET A 25 12.08 31.19 -24.63
CA MET A 25 12.49 30.42 -23.46
C MET A 25 13.31 31.37 -22.60
N ASN A 26 12.72 31.86 -21.51
CA ASN A 26 13.53 32.39 -20.42
C ASN A 26 14.49 31.27 -20.03
N GLU A 27 15.79 31.53 -20.09
CA GLU A 27 16.87 30.63 -19.64
C GLU A 27 16.80 30.29 -18.13
N ASN A 28 15.70 30.67 -17.45
CA ASN A 28 15.45 30.43 -16.03
C ASN A 28 14.36 29.41 -15.76
N ASN A 29 13.89 28.65 -16.77
CA ASN A 29 12.97 27.53 -16.57
C ASN A 29 13.71 26.33 -15.97
N ASN A 30 14.07 26.43 -14.69
CA ASN A 30 14.64 25.31 -13.96
C ASN A 30 13.57 24.23 -13.77
N CYS A 31 13.63 23.20 -14.63
CA CYS A 31 12.72 22.06 -14.61
C CYS A 31 13.22 20.90 -13.74
N ASP A 32 14.31 21.06 -12.98
CA ASP A 32 14.94 19.99 -12.17
C ASP A 32 14.00 19.45 -11.08
N CYS A 33 13.05 20.28 -10.62
CA CYS A 33 12.05 19.90 -9.62
C CYS A 33 10.67 19.62 -10.21
N ALA A 34 10.47 19.83 -11.52
CA ALA A 34 9.20 19.59 -12.16
C ALA A 34 8.97 18.08 -12.33
N LYS A 35 7.72 17.65 -12.16
CA LYS A 35 7.29 16.28 -12.44
C LYS A 35 6.01 16.34 -13.24
N GLU A 36 5.86 15.39 -14.17
CA GLU A 36 4.58 15.13 -14.83
C GLU A 36 3.54 14.75 -13.77
N VAL A 37 2.27 14.97 -14.07
CA VAL A 37 1.17 14.54 -13.20
C VAL A 37 1.24 13.02 -13.03
N SER A 38 0.97 12.53 -11.82
CA SER A 38 0.94 11.09 -11.56
C SER A 38 -0.39 10.65 -10.96
N ALA A 39 -0.94 9.56 -11.48
CA ALA A 39 -2.08 8.87 -10.92
C ALA A 39 -1.69 7.78 -9.92
N ASP A 40 -0.42 7.68 -9.53
CA ASP A 40 0.01 6.63 -8.63
C ASP A 40 -0.58 6.79 -7.20
N PHE A 41 -0.87 5.66 -6.56
CA PHE A 41 -1.57 5.62 -5.27
C PHE A 41 -1.20 4.40 -4.42
N VAL A 42 -1.40 4.50 -3.11
CA VAL A 42 -1.26 3.38 -2.17
C VAL A 42 -2.63 2.80 -1.81
N ILE A 43 -2.67 1.48 -1.67
CA ILE A 43 -3.82 0.72 -1.17
C ILE A 43 -3.49 0.28 0.25
N GLU A 44 -4.32 0.60 1.22
CA GLU A 44 -4.11 0.28 2.63
C GLU A 44 -5.29 -0.52 3.18
N GLU A 45 -5.03 -1.69 3.77
CA GLU A 45 -6.07 -2.38 4.55
C GLU A 45 -6.14 -1.78 5.96
N MET A 46 -7.36 -1.47 6.38
CA MET A 46 -7.66 -0.95 7.71
C MET A 46 -8.05 -2.10 8.64
N THR A 47 -7.56 -2.08 9.88
CA THR A 47 -8.07 -2.99 10.92
C THR A 47 -9.50 -2.66 11.31
N HIS A 48 -10.18 -3.63 11.91
CA HIS A 48 -11.57 -3.48 12.30
C HIS A 48 -11.80 -2.36 13.35
N TYR A 49 -12.65 -1.39 12.96
CA TYR A 49 -13.57 -0.50 13.71
C TYR A 49 -13.14 0.28 14.98
N ASN A 50 -11.92 0.18 15.50
CA ASN A 50 -11.49 1.05 16.62
C ASN A 50 -10.48 2.11 16.16
N LEU A 51 -10.93 3.38 16.12
CA LEU A 51 -10.16 4.55 15.69
C LEU A 51 -8.85 4.74 16.47
N ASN A 52 -8.78 4.30 17.75
CA ASN A 52 -7.58 4.47 18.57
C ASN A 52 -6.51 3.41 18.29
N THR A 53 -6.84 2.35 17.53
CA THR A 53 -5.96 1.20 17.28
C THR A 53 -5.91 0.83 15.80
N GLU A 54 -6.40 1.74 14.95
CA GLU A 54 -6.46 1.57 13.50
C GLU A 54 -5.05 1.35 12.94
N MET A 55 -4.81 0.16 12.39
CA MET A 55 -3.63 -0.10 11.56
C MET A 55 -4.02 0.12 10.11
N ARG A 56 -3.18 0.88 9.40
CA ARG A 56 -3.23 1.03 7.96
C ARG A 56 -1.98 0.39 7.41
N THR A 57 -2.17 -0.70 6.68
CA THR A 57 -1.06 -1.46 6.14
C THR A 57 -1.18 -1.48 4.62
N GLU A 58 -0.17 -0.91 3.97
CA GLU A 58 -0.01 -0.98 2.52
C GLU A 58 -0.11 -2.45 2.06
N THR A 59 -0.98 -2.70 1.09
CA THR A 59 -1.25 -4.05 0.62
C THR A 59 -1.77 -4.07 -0.82
N ASP A 60 -1.58 -5.19 -1.50
CA ASP A 60 -2.27 -5.58 -2.73
C ASP A 60 -3.36 -6.63 -2.47
N THR A 61 -3.52 -7.04 -1.21
CA THR A 61 -4.42 -8.11 -0.77
C THR A 61 -5.00 -7.78 0.59
N ALA A 62 -6.31 -7.87 0.75
CA ALA A 62 -6.98 -7.62 2.02
C ALA A 62 -7.91 -8.78 2.36
N TYR A 63 -8.23 -8.96 3.64
CA TYR A 63 -9.32 -9.88 3.98
C TYR A 63 -10.67 -9.32 3.51
N ASN A 64 -11.61 -10.19 3.13
CA ASN A 64 -13.01 -9.80 3.03
C ASN A 64 -13.54 -9.29 4.39
N SER A 65 -14.68 -8.61 4.32
CA SER A 65 -15.31 -7.93 5.45
C SER A 65 -14.36 -6.93 6.13
N ARG A 66 -13.65 -6.14 5.32
CA ARG A 66 -12.71 -5.10 5.75
C ARG A 66 -12.89 -3.81 4.96
N ASN A 67 -12.48 -2.72 5.59
CA ASN A 67 -12.32 -1.43 4.93
C ASN A 67 -10.94 -1.36 4.30
N ILE A 68 -10.89 -0.89 3.06
CA ILE A 68 -9.67 -0.63 2.31
C ILE A 68 -9.67 0.84 1.94
N ARG A 69 -8.56 1.51 2.21
CA ARG A 69 -8.33 2.93 1.95
C ARG A 69 -7.42 3.08 0.74
N PHE A 70 -7.77 4.00 -0.14
CA PHE A 70 -7.00 4.33 -1.34
C PHE A 70 -6.53 5.78 -1.25
N VAL A 71 -5.22 6.01 -1.39
CA VAL A 71 -4.59 7.31 -1.16
C VAL A 71 -3.68 7.67 -2.33
N PRO A 72 -3.95 8.76 -3.06
CA PRO A 72 -3.12 9.19 -4.17
C PRO A 72 -1.84 9.82 -3.64
N PHE A 73 -0.74 9.62 -4.35
CA PHE A 73 0.52 10.31 -4.05
C PHE A 73 0.47 11.77 -4.52
N GLU A 74 -0.10 12.01 -5.71
CA GLU A 74 -0.32 13.35 -6.23
C GLU A 74 -1.26 14.15 -5.34
N LYS A 75 -0.93 15.43 -5.13
CA LYS A 75 -1.66 16.35 -4.25
C LYS A 75 -2.17 17.53 -5.06
N ASN A 76 -3.23 18.18 -4.54
CA ASN A 76 -3.82 19.38 -5.14
C ASN A 76 -4.21 19.17 -6.62
N ALA A 77 -4.82 18.02 -6.92
CA ALA A 77 -5.31 17.66 -8.24
C ALA A 77 -6.82 17.39 -8.20
N GLU A 78 -7.43 17.25 -9.37
CA GLU A 78 -8.75 16.65 -9.51
C GLU A 78 -8.59 15.12 -9.56
N TYR A 79 -9.40 14.39 -8.78
CA TYR A 79 -9.35 12.93 -8.70
C TYR A 79 -10.64 12.33 -9.23
N LYS A 80 -10.53 11.23 -9.97
CA LYS A 80 -11.64 10.33 -10.25
C LYS A 80 -11.22 8.89 -10.03
N TRP A 81 -11.88 8.23 -9.08
CA TRP A 81 -11.73 6.81 -8.83
C TRP A 81 -12.82 6.03 -9.54
N TYR A 82 -12.46 4.88 -10.09
CA TYR A 82 -13.39 3.89 -10.64
C TYR A 82 -13.17 2.56 -9.92
N ILE A 83 -14.23 2.06 -9.29
CA ILE A 83 -14.24 0.76 -8.59
C ILE A 83 -15.49 0.01 -9.08
N GLY A 84 -15.30 -0.90 -10.03
CA GLY A 84 -16.42 -1.50 -10.76
C GLY A 84 -17.25 -0.44 -11.47
N SER A 85 -18.53 -0.31 -11.11
CA SER A 85 -19.44 0.73 -11.64
C SER A 85 -19.45 2.03 -10.82
N GLU A 86 -18.77 2.06 -9.67
CA GLU A 86 -18.75 3.22 -8.79
C GLU A 86 -17.73 4.27 -9.29
N ILE A 87 -18.13 5.54 -9.27
CA ILE A 87 -17.28 6.69 -9.63
C ILE A 87 -17.24 7.67 -8.46
N LEU A 88 -16.04 8.04 -8.02
CA LEU A 88 -15.82 8.89 -6.83
C LEU A 88 -14.82 9.99 -7.13
N SER A 89 -15.00 11.16 -6.49
CA SER A 89 -14.17 12.34 -6.78
C SER A 89 -13.33 12.81 -5.59
N ASP A 90 -13.44 12.16 -4.44
CA ASP A 90 -12.65 12.53 -3.26
C ASP A 90 -11.17 12.17 -3.45
N SER A 91 -10.29 12.95 -2.83
CA SER A 91 -8.85 12.67 -2.88
C SER A 91 -8.53 11.31 -2.25
N VAL A 92 -9.08 11.02 -1.07
CA VAL A 92 -8.92 9.75 -0.37
C VAL A 92 -10.29 9.10 -0.26
N ILE A 93 -10.38 7.84 -0.66
CA ILE A 93 -11.61 7.05 -0.55
C ILE A 93 -11.38 5.82 0.33
N VAL A 94 -12.45 5.37 0.99
CA VAL A 94 -12.46 4.15 1.80
C VAL A 94 -13.64 3.30 1.35
N ARG A 95 -13.42 2.02 1.07
CA ARG A 95 -14.49 1.08 0.67
C ARG A 95 -14.48 -0.19 1.48
N TYR A 96 -15.68 -0.63 1.84
CA TYR A 96 -15.90 -1.90 2.52
C TYR A 96 -16.11 -3.00 1.48
N PHE A 97 -15.28 -4.05 1.54
CA PHE A 97 -15.40 -5.22 0.69
C PHE A 97 -16.03 -6.35 1.49
N SER A 98 -17.30 -6.64 1.24
CA SER A 98 -18.03 -7.73 1.91
C SER A 98 -17.57 -9.12 1.44
N ASP A 99 -18.12 -10.17 2.06
CA ASP A 99 -17.87 -11.57 1.70
C ASP A 99 -18.22 -11.90 0.25
N ALA A 100 -19.11 -11.12 -0.37
CA ALA A 100 -19.47 -11.27 -1.78
C ALA A 100 -18.27 -11.06 -2.73
N PHE A 101 -17.24 -10.33 -2.29
CA PHE A 101 -16.02 -10.08 -3.05
C PHE A 101 -14.91 -11.09 -2.78
N ALA A 102 -15.09 -12.03 -1.84
CA ALA A 102 -14.07 -13.00 -1.48
C ALA A 102 -13.61 -13.82 -2.70
N GLY A 103 -12.29 -13.97 -2.85
CA GLY A 103 -11.65 -14.67 -3.97
C GLY A 103 -11.53 -13.85 -5.26
N GLN A 104 -11.87 -12.56 -5.25
CA GLN A 104 -11.85 -11.71 -6.46
C GLN A 104 -10.66 -10.75 -6.47
N ASN A 105 -10.20 -10.42 -7.68
CA ASN A 105 -9.30 -9.28 -7.92
C ASN A 105 -10.13 -8.08 -8.35
N ILE A 106 -10.15 -7.03 -7.54
CA ILE A 106 -10.91 -5.82 -7.81
C ILE A 106 -10.00 -4.80 -8.49
N PRO A 107 -10.33 -4.34 -9.72
CA PRO A 107 -9.62 -3.25 -10.36
C PRO A 107 -10.00 -1.92 -9.70
N ILE A 108 -8.99 -1.14 -9.35
CA ILE A 108 -9.11 0.20 -8.78
C ILE A 108 -8.38 1.14 -9.74
N THR A 109 -9.14 1.95 -10.46
CA THR A 109 -8.56 2.93 -11.39
C THR A 109 -8.60 4.31 -10.77
N LEU A 110 -7.48 5.01 -10.79
CA LEU A 110 -7.39 6.42 -10.47
C LEU A 110 -7.05 7.20 -11.74
N VAL A 111 -7.83 8.24 -12.01
CA VAL A 111 -7.51 9.29 -12.98
C VAL A 111 -7.20 10.55 -12.19
N VAL A 112 -6.06 11.16 -12.47
CA VAL A 112 -5.63 12.43 -11.85
C VAL A 112 -5.49 13.49 -12.93
N LYS A 113 -5.98 14.69 -12.64
CA LYS A 113 -5.91 15.83 -13.56
C LYS A 113 -5.38 17.09 -12.87
N LYS A 114 -4.44 17.77 -13.55
CA LYS A 114 -3.87 19.08 -13.19
C LYS A 114 -3.74 19.96 -14.44
N PRO A 115 -3.50 21.27 -14.29
CA PRO A 115 -3.11 22.10 -15.42
C PRO A 115 -1.81 21.58 -16.06
N PRO A 116 -1.75 21.45 -17.40
CA PRO A 116 -0.54 21.02 -18.10
C PRO A 116 0.68 21.91 -17.86
N ASN A 117 1.84 21.31 -17.58
CA ASN A 117 3.13 22.00 -17.49
C ASN A 117 3.91 21.93 -18.81
N THR A 118 3.39 22.58 -19.84
CA THR A 118 4.01 22.62 -21.18
C THR A 118 5.35 23.36 -21.23
N ILE A 119 5.73 24.07 -20.16
CA ILE A 119 7.03 24.75 -20.03
C ILE A 119 8.14 23.71 -19.84
N CYS A 120 7.94 22.76 -18.93
CA CYS A 120 8.93 21.72 -18.64
C CYS A 120 8.69 20.41 -19.41
N PHE A 121 7.44 20.15 -19.76
CA PHE A 121 7.01 18.92 -20.43
C PHE A 121 6.12 19.31 -21.61
N PRO A 122 6.68 19.56 -22.81
CA PRO A 122 5.92 20.09 -23.95
C PRO A 122 4.72 19.25 -24.40
N ASN A 123 4.70 17.96 -24.02
CA ASN A 123 3.64 17.00 -24.33
C ASN A 123 2.73 16.69 -23.12
N ASP A 124 2.96 17.32 -21.97
CA ASP A 124 2.09 17.16 -20.81
C ASP A 124 0.69 17.65 -21.17
N ASP A 125 -0.30 16.78 -21.02
CA ASP A 125 -1.72 17.05 -21.23
C ASP A 125 -2.46 17.25 -19.90
N GLY A 126 -1.73 17.19 -18.79
CA GLY A 126 -2.23 17.38 -17.44
C GLY A 126 -3.05 16.20 -16.92
N VAL A 127 -3.03 15.03 -17.55
CA VAL A 127 -3.79 13.86 -17.13
C VAL A 127 -2.90 12.62 -17.00
N ASP A 128 -3.04 11.87 -15.90
CA ASP A 128 -2.50 10.52 -15.80
C ASP A 128 -3.59 9.55 -15.32
N THR A 129 -3.44 8.27 -15.63
CA THR A 129 -4.37 7.20 -15.26
C THR A 129 -3.64 5.91 -14.95
N ILE A 130 -3.96 5.28 -13.82
CA ILE A 130 -3.43 3.97 -13.47
C ILE A 130 -4.51 3.08 -12.87
N THR A 131 -4.45 1.78 -13.18
CA THR A 131 -5.27 0.75 -12.54
C THR A 131 -4.36 -0.15 -11.70
N LYS A 132 -4.65 -0.26 -10.41
CA LYS A 132 -4.08 -1.28 -9.52
C LYS A 132 -5.14 -2.30 -9.14
N TYR A 133 -4.73 -3.48 -8.73
CA TYR A 133 -5.63 -4.54 -8.31
C TYR A 133 -5.49 -4.78 -6.82
N VAL A 134 -6.63 -5.05 -6.16
CA VAL A 134 -6.65 -5.58 -4.80
C VAL A 134 -7.31 -6.96 -4.81
N TYR A 135 -6.60 -7.97 -4.32
CA TYR A 135 -7.14 -9.30 -4.11
C TYR A 135 -7.89 -9.35 -2.78
N ILE A 136 -9.13 -9.85 -2.77
CA ILE A 136 -9.91 -10.00 -1.55
C ILE A 136 -9.79 -11.45 -1.09
N HIS A 137 -8.95 -11.68 -0.08
CA HIS A 137 -8.70 -13.00 0.48
C HIS A 137 -9.89 -13.48 1.32
N PRO A 138 -10.44 -14.68 1.06
CA PRO A 138 -11.48 -15.27 1.90
C PRO A 138 -11.00 -15.47 3.34
N TRP A 139 -11.72 -14.89 4.28
CA TRP A 139 -11.51 -14.99 5.71
C TRP A 139 -12.80 -15.51 6.34
N ASN A 140 -12.79 -16.77 6.75
CA ASN A 140 -13.95 -17.45 7.33
C ASN A 140 -13.98 -17.34 8.86
N GLY A 141 -13.45 -16.24 9.43
CA GLY A 141 -13.17 -16.15 10.86
C GLY A 141 -14.41 -16.12 11.74
N SER A 142 -14.90 -17.31 12.05
CA SER A 142 -15.49 -17.61 13.34
C SER A 142 -14.42 -17.38 14.40
N PHE A 143 -14.72 -16.53 15.40
CA PHE A 143 -13.87 -16.35 16.59
C PHE A 143 -13.65 -17.67 17.37
N MET A 144 -14.38 -18.74 17.03
CA MET A 144 -14.46 -19.97 17.82
C MET A 144 -14.15 -21.27 17.03
N GLN A 145 -13.95 -21.24 15.71
CA GLN A 145 -13.70 -22.46 14.92
C GLN A 145 -12.68 -22.25 13.77
N LEU A 146 -11.44 -22.69 14.02
CA LEU A 146 -10.45 -23.25 13.07
C LEU A 146 -10.14 -22.49 11.75
N PRO A 147 -9.24 -23.05 10.92
CA PRO A 147 -7.83 -22.73 10.84
C PRO A 147 -7.61 -21.41 10.11
N ILE A 148 -7.08 -20.40 10.80
CA ILE A 148 -6.78 -19.14 10.14
C ILE A 148 -5.31 -18.85 10.32
N THR A 149 -4.54 -19.59 9.54
CA THR A 149 -3.17 -19.24 9.22
C THR A 149 -3.24 -17.98 8.37
N PRO A 150 -2.76 -16.82 8.84
CA PRO A 150 -2.23 -15.85 7.90
C PRO A 150 -1.02 -16.52 7.25
N THR A 151 -1.25 -17.29 6.18
CA THR A 151 -0.21 -18.10 5.52
C THR A 151 1.01 -17.28 5.14
N LEU A 152 0.86 -15.96 4.98
CA LEU A 152 1.95 -15.01 4.76
C LEU A 152 2.77 -14.72 6.03
N MET A 153 2.12 -14.57 7.17
CA MET A 153 2.74 -14.13 8.43
C MET A 153 3.31 -15.31 9.25
N GLU A 154 2.90 -16.53 8.95
CA GLU A 154 3.52 -17.77 9.44
C GLU A 154 4.66 -18.27 8.58
N GLY A 155 5.54 -19.09 9.16
CA GLY A 155 6.61 -19.78 8.45
C GLY A 155 7.98 -19.30 8.89
N THR A 156 9.01 -19.64 8.09
CA THR A 156 10.39 -19.32 8.41
C THR A 156 10.82 -18.01 7.73
N PHE A 157 11.49 -17.16 8.50
CA PHE A 157 11.99 -15.87 8.07
C PHE A 157 13.48 -15.77 8.35
N ARG A 158 14.27 -15.37 7.36
CA ARG A 158 15.65 -14.96 7.57
C ARG A 158 15.69 -13.50 7.97
N VAL A 159 16.12 -13.22 9.20
CA VAL A 159 16.09 -11.89 9.80
C VAL A 159 17.46 -11.49 10.35
N ALA A 160 17.74 -10.19 10.35
CA ALA A 160 18.89 -9.59 11.01
C ALA A 160 18.41 -8.58 12.06
N LYS A 161 19.15 -8.46 13.15
CA LYS A 161 18.95 -7.39 14.14
C LYS A 161 19.35 -6.06 13.51
N ASN A 162 18.57 -5.01 13.72
CA ASN A 162 18.84 -3.69 13.15
C ASN A 162 20.21 -3.10 13.58
N SER A 163 20.85 -3.65 14.62
CA SER A 163 22.18 -3.29 15.11
C SER A 163 23.35 -3.97 14.36
N GLY A 164 23.13 -4.58 13.19
CA GLY A 164 24.19 -5.12 12.35
C GLY A 164 24.74 -6.50 12.76
N GLY A 165 23.92 -7.32 13.41
CA GLY A 165 24.28 -8.71 13.71
C GLY A 165 24.06 -9.65 12.52
N ASP A 166 24.63 -10.86 12.61
CA ASP A 166 24.42 -11.93 11.64
C ASP A 166 22.92 -12.26 11.46
N SER A 167 22.58 -12.72 10.27
CA SER A 167 21.21 -13.19 10.00
C SER A 167 20.94 -14.51 10.70
N THR A 168 19.77 -14.66 11.30
CA THR A 168 19.25 -15.92 11.84
C THR A 168 17.92 -16.26 11.18
N ASP A 169 17.62 -17.55 11.07
CA ASP A 169 16.33 -18.03 10.60
C ASP A 169 15.41 -18.22 11.81
N ILE A 170 14.31 -17.48 11.86
CA ILE A 170 13.27 -17.60 12.89
C ILE A 170 12.03 -18.25 12.30
N THR A 171 11.26 -18.97 13.10
CA THR A 171 9.94 -19.48 12.67
C THR A 171 8.84 -18.80 13.45
N ILE A 172 7.83 -18.31 12.74
CA ILE A 172 6.60 -17.75 13.28
C ILE A 172 5.48 -18.76 13.08
N ASP A 173 4.83 -19.15 14.16
CA ASP A 173 3.80 -20.19 14.19
C ASP A 173 2.60 -19.67 14.97
N TYR A 174 1.41 -19.59 14.35
CA TYR A 174 0.20 -19.28 15.08
C TYR A 174 -0.37 -20.57 15.63
N TYR A 175 -0.63 -20.57 16.92
CA TYR A 175 -1.13 -21.75 17.59
C TYR A 175 -2.41 -21.42 18.34
N TYR A 176 -3.19 -22.47 18.58
CA TYR A 176 -4.41 -22.39 19.35
C TYR A 176 -4.20 -23.03 20.72
N ILE A 177 -4.52 -22.30 21.79
CA ILE A 177 -4.56 -22.84 23.15
C ILE A 177 -6.01 -23.16 23.47
N HIS A 178 -6.31 -24.45 23.68
CA HIS A 178 -7.64 -24.94 24.07
C HIS A 178 -7.92 -24.71 25.57
N SER A 179 -7.69 -23.49 26.05
CA SER A 179 -8.04 -23.09 27.42
C SER A 179 -9.19 -22.09 27.37
N GLN A 180 -10.17 -22.22 28.25
CA GLN A 180 -11.43 -21.46 28.23
C GLN A 180 -11.27 -19.93 28.42
N THR A 181 -10.04 -19.43 28.54
CA THR A 181 -9.75 -18.05 28.96
C THR A 181 -8.76 -17.33 28.03
N PHE A 182 -7.87 -18.05 27.36
CA PHE A 182 -6.82 -17.46 26.54
C PHE A 182 -6.82 -18.09 25.15
N GLY A 183 -7.19 -17.26 24.17
CA GLY A 183 -7.29 -17.60 22.75
C GLY A 183 -5.94 -17.77 22.07
N HIS A 184 -5.98 -17.80 20.73
CA HIS A 184 -4.83 -18.01 19.84
C HIS A 184 -3.58 -17.22 20.24
N GLY A 185 -2.40 -17.75 19.97
CA GLY A 185 -1.11 -17.10 20.26
C GLY A 185 -0.16 -17.13 19.07
N VAL A 186 0.96 -16.43 19.20
CA VAL A 186 2.07 -16.41 18.26
C VAL A 186 3.30 -16.99 18.95
N LYS A 187 3.89 -18.00 18.32
CA LYS A 187 5.13 -18.64 18.75
C LYS A 187 6.26 -18.18 17.84
N ILE A 188 7.33 -17.69 18.45
CA ILE A 188 8.56 -17.29 17.77
C ILE A 188 9.65 -18.27 18.19
N ILE A 189 10.21 -18.99 17.22
CA ILE A 189 11.25 -20.00 17.43
C ILE A 189 12.58 -19.47 16.87
N ASN A 190 13.67 -19.78 17.57
CA ASN A 190 15.06 -19.51 17.22
C ASN A 190 15.44 -18.02 17.17
N LEU A 191 14.82 -17.20 18.02
CA LEU A 191 15.04 -15.75 18.06
C LEU A 191 16.50 -15.36 18.30
N ASN A 192 17.21 -16.13 19.12
CA ASN A 192 18.62 -15.88 19.46
C ASN A 192 19.60 -16.83 18.77
N GLY A 193 19.14 -17.63 17.80
CA GLY A 193 19.99 -18.63 17.11
C GLY A 193 20.27 -19.88 17.96
N THR A 194 19.55 -20.05 19.07
CA THR A 194 19.75 -21.14 20.05
C THR A 194 18.57 -22.10 20.12
N ASN A 195 17.69 -22.09 19.12
CA ASN A 195 16.41 -22.83 19.09
C ASN A 195 15.49 -22.51 20.29
N ASP A 196 15.61 -21.30 20.83
CA ASP A 196 14.76 -20.77 21.89
C ASP A 196 13.33 -20.54 21.38
N THR A 197 12.34 -20.66 22.25
CA THR A 197 10.93 -20.45 21.89
C THR A 197 10.30 -19.42 22.82
N ILE A 198 9.64 -18.41 22.25
CA ILE A 198 8.88 -17.40 22.98
C ILE A 198 7.45 -17.41 22.47
N ASN A 199 6.50 -17.32 23.40
CA ASN A 199 5.08 -17.50 23.14
C ASN A 199 4.31 -16.24 23.56
N SER A 200 3.46 -15.70 22.70
CA SER A 200 2.37 -14.81 23.13
C SER A 200 1.21 -15.68 23.62
N TYR A 201 0.82 -15.55 24.88
CA TYR A 201 -0.31 -16.30 25.44
C TYR A 201 -1.67 -15.67 25.11
N GLU A 202 -1.70 -14.69 24.20
CA GLU A 202 -2.91 -13.95 23.84
C GLU A 202 -3.02 -13.66 22.35
N TYR A 203 -4.28 -13.48 21.95
CA TYR A 203 -4.71 -13.20 20.58
C TYR A 203 -4.15 -11.86 20.12
N PRO A 204 -3.67 -11.76 18.87
CA PRO A 204 -3.24 -10.48 18.33
C PRO A 204 -4.39 -9.47 18.43
N TYR A 205 -4.18 -8.42 19.22
CA TYR A 205 -5.22 -7.46 19.59
C TYR A 205 -5.86 -6.81 18.36
N THR A 206 -5.03 -6.51 17.35
CA THR A 206 -5.47 -6.09 16.03
C THR A 206 -4.66 -6.81 14.96
N ARG A 207 -5.32 -7.15 13.85
CA ARG A 207 -4.67 -7.67 12.64
C ARG A 207 -5.36 -7.26 11.36
N ASN A 208 -4.58 -7.23 10.30
CA ASN A 208 -5.03 -7.23 8.92
C ASN A 208 -4.22 -8.29 8.15
N TYR A 209 -4.29 -8.31 6.82
CA TYR A 209 -3.67 -9.34 5.99
C TYR A 209 -2.14 -9.41 6.14
N ARG A 210 -1.51 -8.26 6.44
CA ARG A 210 -0.06 -8.07 6.41
C ARG A 210 0.55 -7.63 7.74
N GLU A 211 -0.26 -7.33 8.73
CA GLU A 211 0.21 -6.83 10.01
C GLU A 211 -0.62 -7.42 11.15
N PHE A 212 0.06 -7.72 12.26
CA PHE A 212 -0.59 -8.01 13.53
C PHE A 212 0.14 -7.32 14.67
N ARG A 213 -0.61 -6.98 15.72
CA ARG A 213 -0.06 -6.47 16.98
C ARG A 213 -0.24 -7.49 18.09
N MET A 214 0.83 -7.71 18.83
CA MET A 214 0.84 -8.53 20.04
C MET A 214 0.77 -7.60 21.25
N LEU A 215 0.11 -8.06 22.32
CA LEU A 215 0.08 -7.40 23.62
C LEU A 215 0.65 -8.32 24.71
N PHE A 216 0.93 -7.76 25.88
CA PHE A 216 1.43 -8.46 27.08
C PHE A 216 2.85 -8.98 26.90
N LEU A 217 3.07 -10.28 27.16
CA LEU A 217 4.39 -10.91 27.22
C LEU A 217 5.25 -10.67 25.97
N LEU A 218 4.59 -10.56 24.82
CA LEU A 218 5.18 -10.01 23.61
C LEU A 218 4.39 -8.76 23.24
N ASN A 219 4.97 -7.58 23.46
CA ASN A 219 4.29 -6.31 23.21
C ASN A 219 4.91 -5.62 22.00
N GLY A 220 4.18 -5.58 20.88
CA GLY A 220 4.72 -5.02 19.65
C GLY A 220 3.95 -5.37 18.39
N SER A 221 4.62 -5.34 17.25
CA SER A 221 4.04 -5.63 15.95
C SER A 221 4.94 -6.47 15.05
N PHE A 222 4.28 -7.19 14.15
CA PHE A 222 4.88 -7.80 12.98
C PHE A 222 4.23 -7.24 11.74
N LYS A 223 5.03 -6.92 10.73
CA LYS A 223 4.59 -6.39 9.45
C LYS A 223 5.27 -7.11 8.29
N TYR A 224 4.47 -7.61 7.34
CA TYR A 224 4.90 -8.26 6.10
C TYR A 224 4.56 -7.39 4.88
N LYS A 225 5.57 -6.68 4.37
CA LYS A 225 5.43 -5.68 3.30
C LYS A 225 5.18 -6.32 1.93
N ILE A 226 4.68 -5.52 0.97
CA ILE A 226 4.45 -5.95 -0.41
C ILE A 226 5.74 -6.47 -1.06
N ASN A 227 6.88 -5.84 -0.78
CA ASN A 227 8.19 -6.24 -1.31
C ASN A 227 8.80 -7.49 -0.63
N ARG A 228 7.98 -8.28 0.08
CA ARG A 228 8.37 -9.50 0.82
C ARG A 228 9.34 -9.29 1.98
N GLU A 229 9.57 -8.04 2.37
CA GLU A 229 10.26 -7.75 3.62
C GLU A 229 9.36 -7.99 4.82
N ALA A 230 9.94 -8.52 5.87
CA ALA A 230 9.33 -8.68 7.18
C ALA A 230 10.01 -7.73 8.17
N GLU A 231 9.23 -7.08 9.03
CA GLU A 231 9.71 -6.27 10.15
C GLU A 231 9.01 -6.72 11.44
N PHE A 232 9.82 -7.04 12.44
CA PHE A 232 9.37 -7.40 13.79
C PHE A 232 9.88 -6.34 14.76
N LYS A 233 8.98 -5.77 15.54
CA LYS A 233 9.30 -4.80 16.60
C LYS A 233 8.53 -5.19 17.84
N PHE A 234 9.19 -5.67 18.89
CA PHE A 234 8.49 -6.05 20.11
C PHE A 234 9.38 -5.99 21.36
N TYR A 235 8.74 -5.79 22.50
CA TYR A 235 9.31 -6.03 23.81
C TYR A 235 8.96 -7.45 24.25
N ASP A 236 9.98 -8.17 24.69
CA ASP A 236 9.87 -9.42 25.42
C ASP A 236 9.81 -9.09 26.91
N GLU A 237 8.59 -9.16 27.45
CA GLU A 237 8.28 -8.92 28.86
C GLU A 237 8.36 -10.23 29.68
N THR A 238 8.77 -11.35 29.06
CA THR A 238 9.01 -12.63 29.77
C THR A 238 10.35 -12.65 30.50
N VAL A 239 11.24 -11.70 30.20
CA VAL A 239 12.58 -11.59 30.77
C VAL A 239 12.73 -10.29 31.58
N THR A 240 13.59 -10.30 32.60
CA THR A 240 13.90 -9.11 33.41
C THR A 240 15.40 -8.80 33.34
N PRO A 241 15.81 -7.60 32.88
CA PRO A 241 14.98 -6.52 32.35
C PRO A 241 14.32 -6.89 31.02
N ASN A 242 13.18 -6.27 30.71
CA ASN A 242 12.48 -6.47 29.43
C ASN A 242 13.44 -6.21 28.26
N LYS A 243 13.35 -7.05 27.23
CA LYS A 243 14.27 -6.98 26.09
C LYS A 243 13.54 -6.52 24.82
N TYR A 244 14.05 -5.48 24.18
CA TYR A 244 13.52 -4.99 22.92
C TYR A 244 14.17 -5.70 21.73
N TYR A 245 13.36 -6.13 20.77
CA TYR A 245 13.77 -6.72 19.51
C TYR A 245 13.29 -5.86 18.35
N HIS A 246 14.22 -5.55 17.43
CA HIS A 246 13.93 -4.98 16.13
C HIS A 246 14.63 -5.80 15.05
N LEU A 247 13.84 -6.62 14.37
CA LEU A 247 14.31 -7.55 13.36
C LEU A 247 13.76 -7.13 12.00
N LYS A 248 14.60 -7.21 10.98
CA LYS A 248 14.21 -7.01 9.59
C LYS A 248 14.70 -8.18 8.77
N GLY A 249 13.91 -8.63 7.81
CA GLY A 249 14.25 -9.80 7.05
C GLY A 249 13.30 -10.07 5.91
N ARG A 250 13.23 -11.33 5.50
CA ARG A 250 12.30 -11.82 4.48
C ARG A 250 11.89 -13.24 4.80
N LYS A 251 10.73 -13.63 4.29
CA LYS A 251 10.28 -15.02 4.34
C LYS A 251 11.13 -15.90 3.42
N LEU A 252 11.41 -17.13 3.85
CA LEU A 252 12.11 -18.14 3.05
C LEU A 252 11.14 -18.96 2.20
#